data_AF-A0A2T9UJ58-F1
#
_entry.id   AF-A0A2T9UJ58-F1
#
_cell.length_a   1.000
_cell.length_b   1.000
_cell.length_c   1.000
_cell.angle_alpha   90.00
_cell.angle_beta   90.00
_cell.angle_gamma   90.00
#
_symmetry.space_group_name_H-M   'P 1'
#
loop_
_entity.id
_entity.type
_entity.pdbx_description
1 polymer ?
#
loop_
_entity_poly.entity_id
_entity_poly.type
_entity_poly.pdbx_seq_one_letter_code
_entity_poly.pdbx_strand_id
1 'polypeptide(L)'
;MQNSALKAWLDSSYLSGANQSWIEQLYEDFLTDPDSVDANWRSTFQQLPGTGVKPDQFHSQTREYFRRLAKDASRYSSTISDPDTNVKQVKVLQLINAYRFRGHQHANLEP
;
A
#
# COMPACT_ATOMS: atom_id res chain seq x y z
N MET A 1 27.92 -23.17 -1.55
CA MET A 1 27.72 -23.64 -0.15
C MET A 1 27.40 -22.52 0.85
N GLN A 2 27.62 -21.24 0.55
CA GLN A 2 27.42 -20.13 1.51
C GLN A 2 25.95 -19.77 1.80
N ASN A 3 24.98 -20.09 0.94
CA ASN A 3 23.56 -19.81 1.18
C ASN A 3 22.87 -20.75 2.19
N SER A 4 23.48 -21.89 2.54
CA SER A 4 22.83 -22.89 3.40
C SER A 4 22.86 -22.51 4.88
N ALA A 5 23.93 -21.84 5.33
CA ALA A 5 24.06 -21.40 6.71
C ALA A 5 23.14 -20.19 7.00
N LEU A 6 23.04 -19.25 6.05
CA LEU A 6 22.08 -18.14 6.14
C LEU A 6 20.64 -18.66 6.12
N LYS A 7 20.34 -19.64 5.26
CA LYS A 7 19.03 -20.28 5.22
C LYS A 7 18.68 -20.99 6.53
N ALA A 8 19.59 -21.81 7.07
CA ALA A 8 19.36 -22.48 8.36
C ALA A 8 19.22 -21.50 9.53
N TRP A 9 19.96 -20.39 9.49
CA TRP A 9 19.82 -19.31 10.48
C TRP A 9 18.49 -18.55 10.33
N LEU A 10 18.04 -18.23 9.11
CA LEU A 10 16.74 -17.62 8.86
C LEU A 10 15.59 -18.56 9.25
N ASP A 11 15.69 -19.84 8.90
CA ASP A 11 14.69 -20.87 9.19
C ASP A 11 14.59 -21.15 10.70
N SER A 12 15.66 -20.96 11.47
CA SER A 12 15.67 -21.08 12.95
C SER A 12 15.43 -19.75 13.69
N SER A 13 15.49 -18.62 12.98
CA SER A 13 15.24 -17.30 13.52
C SER A 13 13.73 -17.02 13.60
N TYR A 14 13.38 -16.00 14.38
CA TYR A 14 12.04 -15.40 14.34
C TYR A 14 11.71 -14.86 12.94
N LEU A 15 12.70 -14.63 12.08
CA LEU A 15 12.56 -14.21 10.68
C LEU A 15 12.19 -15.34 9.70
N SER A 16 11.97 -16.56 10.19
CA SER A 16 11.58 -17.68 9.32
C SER A 16 10.24 -17.43 8.64
N GLY A 17 10.02 -18.06 7.48
CA GLY A 17 8.80 -17.89 6.70
C GLY A 17 7.50 -18.21 7.46
N ALA A 18 7.58 -19.04 8.51
CA ALA A 18 6.43 -19.35 9.37
C ALA A 18 5.96 -18.14 10.20
N ASN A 19 6.86 -17.20 10.51
CA ASN A 19 6.58 -15.99 11.26
C ASN A 19 6.41 -14.75 10.37
N GLN A 20 6.52 -14.92 9.05
CA GLN A 20 6.48 -13.81 8.09
C GLN A 20 5.21 -12.96 8.25
N SER A 21 4.04 -13.59 8.40
CA SER A 21 2.77 -12.88 8.60
C SER A 21 2.70 -12.11 9.91
N TRP A 22 3.37 -12.62 10.95
CA TRP A 22 3.41 -11.96 12.25
C TRP A 22 4.32 -10.72 12.22
N ILE A 23 5.52 -10.83 11.62
CA ILE A 23 6.44 -9.70 11.45
C ILE A 23 5.82 -8.63 10.55
N GLU A 24 5.11 -9.04 9.49
CA GLU A 24 4.38 -8.13 8.60
C GLU A 24 3.34 -7.32 9.38
N GLN A 25 2.52 -7.98 10.20
CA GLN A 25 1.55 -7.29 11.04
C GLN A 25 2.23 -6.36 12.06
N LEU A 26 3.31 -6.81 12.70
CA LEU A 26 4.07 -6.00 13.65
C LEU A 26 4.67 -4.75 13.00
N TYR A 27 5.10 -4.84 11.73
CA TYR A 27 5.58 -3.69 10.98
C TYR A 27 4.43 -2.72 10.63
N GLU A 28 3.26 -3.23 10.24
CA GLU A 28 2.09 -2.38 10.00
C GLU A 28 1.61 -1.65 11.26
N ASP A 29 1.66 -2.31 12.41
CA ASP A 29 1.40 -1.70 13.72
C ASP A 29 2.41 -0.58 14.01
N PHE A 30 3.71 -0.81 13.75
CA PHE A 30 4.75 0.22 13.86
C PHE A 30 4.51 1.43 12.92
N LEU A 31 4.06 1.19 11.68
CA LEU A 31 3.75 2.27 10.73
C LEU A 31 2.51 3.08 11.16
N THR A 32 1.59 2.46 11.91
CA THR A 32 0.39 3.12 12.43
C THR A 32 0.69 3.90 13.71
N ASP A 33 1.35 3.25 14.66
CA ASP A 33 1.78 3.82 15.93
C ASP A 33 3.13 3.19 16.35
N PRO A 34 4.25 3.93 16.26
CA PRO A 34 5.55 3.43 16.69
C PRO A 34 5.60 3.02 18.16
N ASP A 35 4.74 3.57 19.02
CA ASP A 35 4.71 3.26 20.46
C ASP A 35 3.97 1.96 20.79
N SER A 36 3.21 1.41 19.82
CA SER A 36 2.47 0.15 19.96
C SER A 36 3.36 -1.11 19.93
N VAL A 37 4.60 -0.99 19.44
CA VAL A 37 5.54 -2.12 19.32
C VAL A 37 6.64 -2.08 20.37
N ASP A 38 7.27 -3.23 20.64
CA ASP A 38 8.39 -3.29 21.58
C ASP A 38 9.57 -2.42 21.13
N ALA A 39 10.32 -1.88 22.11
CA ALA A 39 11.44 -0.98 21.85
C ALA A 39 12.53 -1.59 20.94
N ASN A 40 12.78 -2.89 21.06
CA ASN A 40 13.73 -3.60 20.21
C ASN A 40 13.27 -3.56 18.74
N TRP A 41 12.00 -3.87 18.48
CA TRP A 41 11.42 -3.86 17.14
C TRP A 41 11.34 -2.46 16.57
N ARG A 42 10.95 -1.48 17.38
CA ARG A 42 11.00 -0.05 17.00
C ARG A 42 12.38 0.35 16.51
N SER A 43 13.44 0.02 17.27
CA SER A 43 14.83 0.31 16.86
C SER A 43 15.21 -0.41 15.57
N THR A 44 14.79 -1.66 15.39
CA THR A 44 15.05 -2.42 14.16
C THR A 44 14.36 -1.78 12.96
N PHE A 45 13.09 -1.41 13.08
CA PHE A 45 12.33 -0.80 11.99
C PHE A 45 12.79 0.62 11.65
N GLN A 46 13.22 1.41 12.65
CA GLN A 46 13.80 2.74 12.42
C GLN A 46 15.13 2.72 11.63
N GLN A 47 15.87 1.60 11.69
CA GLN A 47 17.09 1.43 10.90
C GLN A 47 16.82 1.05 9.44
N LEU A 48 15.58 0.67 9.11
CA LEU A 48 15.23 0.39 7.73
C LEU A 48 15.28 1.70 6.94
N PRO A 49 15.89 1.69 5.74
CA PRO A 49 15.90 2.87 4.89
C PRO A 49 14.45 3.19 4.51
N GLY A 50 13.91 4.29 5.06
CA GLY A 50 12.64 4.81 4.61
C GLY A 50 12.70 5.02 3.10
N THR A 51 11.70 4.53 2.37
CA THR A 51 11.57 4.84 0.96
C THR A 51 11.26 6.34 0.86
N GLY A 52 12.29 7.20 0.83
CA GLY A 52 12.21 8.67 0.97
C GLY A 52 11.37 9.42 -0.07
N VAL A 53 10.49 8.72 -0.79
CA VAL A 53 9.62 9.19 -1.86
C VAL A 53 8.14 8.95 -1.51
N LYS A 54 7.78 7.95 -0.68
CA LYS A 54 6.38 7.65 -0.30
C LYS A 54 6.30 6.94 1.07
N PRO A 55 5.20 7.13 1.83
CA PRO A 55 4.95 6.28 3.00
C PRO A 55 4.89 4.80 2.56
N ASP A 56 5.50 3.92 3.35
CA ASP A 56 5.48 2.48 3.08
C ASP A 56 4.03 1.97 3.01
N GLN A 57 3.72 1.23 1.95
CA GLN A 57 2.38 0.72 1.71
C GLN A 57 2.10 -0.51 2.60
N PHE A 58 0.94 -0.53 3.25
CA PHE A 58 0.51 -1.69 4.05
C PHE A 58 0.31 -2.90 3.14
N HIS A 59 0.97 -4.01 3.47
CA HIS A 59 0.88 -5.23 2.70
C HIS A 59 -0.51 -5.86 2.81
N SER A 60 -1.20 -5.68 3.93
CA SER A 60 -2.58 -6.07 4.16
C SER A 60 -3.54 -5.48 3.12
N GLN A 61 -3.36 -4.22 2.73
CA GLN A 61 -4.16 -3.57 1.68
C GLN A 61 -3.94 -4.23 0.32
N THR A 62 -2.69 -4.52 -0.03
CA THR A 62 -2.32 -5.21 -1.27
C THR A 62 -2.92 -6.62 -1.31
N ARG A 63 -2.82 -7.37 -0.21
CA ARG A 63 -3.41 -8.72 -0.10
C ARG A 63 -4.92 -8.70 -0.22
N GLU A 64 -5.59 -7.74 0.42
CA GLU A 64 -7.04 -7.59 0.33
C GLU A 64 -7.49 -7.19 -1.08
N TYR A 65 -6.74 -6.30 -1.75
CA TYR A 65 -6.98 -5.96 -3.14
C TYR A 65 -6.96 -7.20 -4.05
N PHE A 66 -5.90 -8.01 -3.98
CA PHE A 66 -5.82 -9.23 -4.79
C PHE A 66 -6.86 -10.27 -4.38
N ARG A 67 -7.22 -10.36 -3.10
CA ARG A 67 -8.30 -11.23 -2.62
C ARG A 67 -9.64 -10.84 -3.24
N ARG A 68 -9.98 -9.53 -3.28
CA ARG A 68 -11.20 -9.04 -3.94
C ARG A 68 -11.16 -9.31 -5.44
N LEU A 69 -10.02 -9.04 -6.08
CA LEU A 69 -9.82 -9.28 -7.50
C LEU A 69 -9.95 -10.77 -7.87
N ALA A 70 -9.53 -11.68 -7.00
CA ALA A 70 -9.69 -13.12 -7.21
C ALA A 70 -11.15 -13.59 -7.04
N LYS A 71 -11.93 -12.92 -6.18
CA LYS A 71 -13.36 -13.22 -5.96
C LYS A 71 -14.27 -12.64 -7.05
N ASP A 72 -13.84 -11.57 -7.72
CA ASP A 72 -14.60 -10.96 -8.81
C ASP A 72 -14.46 -11.78 -10.11
N ALA A 73 -15.50 -12.55 -10.43
CA ALA A 73 -15.56 -13.42 -11.60
C ALA A 73 -15.85 -12.66 -12.92
N SER A 74 -16.03 -11.33 -12.88
CA SER A 74 -16.33 -10.44 -14.02
C SER A 74 -15.11 -10.21 -14.94
N ARG A 75 -14.29 -11.24 -15.14
CA ARG A 75 -13.00 -11.15 -15.84
C ARG A 75 -13.14 -11.33 -17.33
N TYR A 76 -13.54 -10.28 -18.05
CA TYR A 76 -13.17 -10.16 -19.46
C TYR A 76 -12.83 -8.74 -19.95
N SER A 77 -12.89 -7.69 -19.13
CA SER A 77 -12.48 -6.35 -19.57
C SER A 77 -12.23 -5.36 -18.44
N SER A 78 -11.33 -5.66 -17.52
CA SER A 78 -10.85 -4.65 -16.57
C SER A 78 -9.33 -4.67 -16.55
N THR A 79 -8.74 -3.64 -17.17
CA THR A 79 -7.33 -3.29 -16.99
C THR A 79 -7.06 -3.20 -15.49
N ILE A 80 -6.10 -3.99 -15.00
CA ILE A 80 -5.64 -4.01 -13.61
C ILE A 80 -5.21 -2.58 -13.27
N SER A 81 -6.11 -1.81 -12.66
CA SER A 81 -5.85 -0.44 -12.23
C SER A 81 -5.82 -0.44 -10.71
N ASP A 82 -4.70 0.06 -10.19
CA ASP A 82 -4.46 0.34 -8.78
C ASP A 82 -5.66 1.10 -8.17
N PRO A 83 -6.20 0.72 -6.99
CA PRO A 83 -7.34 1.40 -6.38
C PRO A 83 -7.24 2.92 -6.34
N ASP A 84 -6.04 3.45 -6.08
CA ASP A 84 -5.79 4.89 -6.07
C ASP A 84 -5.99 5.54 -7.44
N THR A 85 -5.64 4.84 -8.52
CA THR A 85 -5.88 5.31 -9.88
C THR A 85 -7.37 5.32 -10.23
N ASN A 86 -8.15 4.36 -9.71
CA ASN A 86 -9.60 4.33 -9.91
C ASN A 86 -10.29 5.48 -9.19
N VAL A 87 -9.92 5.75 -7.92
CA VAL A 87 -10.43 6.92 -7.17
C VAL A 87 -10.11 8.22 -7.89
N LYS A 88 -8.89 8.38 -8.40
CA LYS A 88 -8.51 9.55 -9.21
C LYS A 88 -9.35 9.67 -10.47
N GLN A 89 -9.64 8.58 -11.16
CA GLN A 89 -10.47 8.59 -12.37
C GLN A 89 -11.91 9.07 -12.07
N VAL A 90 -12.51 8.61 -10.97
CA VAL A 90 -13.82 9.11 -10.51
C VAL A 90 -13.77 10.60 -10.19
N LYS A 91 -12.70 11.06 -9.52
CA LYS A 91 -12.51 12.49 -9.21
C LYS A 91 -12.34 13.35 -10.47
N VAL A 92 -11.65 12.85 -11.49
CA VAL A 92 -11.53 13.51 -12.79
C VAL A 92 -12.91 13.65 -13.46
N LEU A 93 -13.73 12.60 -13.46
CA LEU A 93 -15.09 12.68 -14.00
C LEU A 93 -15.97 13.68 -13.24
N GLN A 94 -15.86 13.72 -11.90
CA GLN A 94 -16.53 14.72 -11.07
C GLN A 94 -16.09 16.15 -11.42
N LEU A 95 -14.78 16.36 -11.59
CA LEU A 95 -14.21 17.65 -11.99
C LEU A 95 -14.71 18.10 -13.37
N ILE A 96 -14.70 17.20 -14.36
CA ILE A 96 -15.21 17.46 -15.71
C ILE A 96 -16.68 17.89 -15.64
N ASN A 97 -17.51 17.15 -14.90
CA ASN A 97 -18.92 17.49 -14.74
C ASN A 97 -19.10 18.84 -14.03
N ALA A 98 -18.34 19.11 -12.97
CA ALA A 98 -18.38 20.40 -12.27
C ALA A 98 -18.07 21.58 -13.21
N TYR A 99 -17.03 21.47 -14.03
CA TYR A 99 -16.68 22.48 -15.04
C TYR A 99 -17.72 22.61 -16.15
N ARG A 100 -18.38 21.51 -16.56
CA ARG A 100 -19.49 21.60 -17.52
C ARG A 100 -20.68 22.37 -16.96
N PHE A 101 -21.03 22.15 -15.70
CA PHE A 101 -22.19 22.82 -15.08
C PHE A 101 -21.90 24.27 -14.68
N ARG A 102 -20.72 24.55 -14.12
CA ARG A 102 -20.40 25.87 -13.51
C ARG A 102 -19.19 26.57 -14.10
N GLY A 103 -18.57 26.02 -15.13
CA GLY A 103 -17.38 26.62 -15.75
C GLY A 103 -17.63 28.02 -16.31
N HIS A 104 -18.87 28.30 -16.74
CA HIS A 104 -19.27 29.64 -17.18
C HIS A 104 -19.10 30.72 -16.09
N GLN A 105 -19.19 30.35 -14.81
CA GLN A 105 -19.00 31.28 -13.69
C GLN A 105 -17.54 31.69 -13.48
N HIS A 106 -16.59 30.91 -14.02
CA HIS A 106 -15.15 31.17 -13.95
C HIS A 106 -14.56 31.59 -15.30
N ALA A 107 -15.40 31.76 -16.34
CA ALA A 107 -14.93 32.19 -17.64
C ALA A 107 -14.68 33.71 -17.63
N ASN A 108 -13.51 34.14 -18.10
CA ASN A 108 -13.23 35.57 -18.29
C ASN A 108 -13.83 36.02 -19.63
N LEU A 109 -15.10 36.43 -19.59
CA LEU A 109 -15.88 36.80 -20.77
C LEU A 109 -15.92 38.32 -21.00
N GLU A 110 -15.44 39.09 -20.03
CA GLU A 110 -15.37 40.55 -20.13
C GLU A 110 -14.06 40.95 -20.87
N PRO A 111 -14.15 41.68 -21.99
CA PRO A 111 -13.00 42.13 -22.76
C PRO A 111 -12.20 43.28 -22.14
#